data_AF-A0A9X4P7C3-F1
#
_entry.id   AF-A0A9X4P7C3-F1
#
_cell.length_a   1.000
_cell.length_b   1.000
_cell.length_c   1.000
_cell.angle_alpha   90.00
_cell.angle_beta   90.00
_cell.angle_gamma   90.00
#
_symmetry.space_group_name_H-M   'P 1'
#
loop_
_entity.id
_entity.type
_entity.pdbx_description
1 polymer ?
#
loop_
_entity_poly.entity_id
_entity_poly.type
_entity_poly.pdbx_seq_one_letter_code
_entity_poly.pdbx_strand_id
1 'polypeptide(L)' 'MLFLLFFILCTYLFLKGFVKFILPLLLFLFLVKLFLGGLFLFFNTHFLFTLAIIAFFIWLIRTVSSQNY' A
#
# COMPACT_ATOMS: atom_id res chain seq x y z
N MET A 1 -28.79 28.22 20.69
CA MET A 1 -27.32 28.38 20.46
C MET A 1 -26.47 27.33 21.19
N LEU A 2 -26.58 27.21 22.52
CA LEU A 2 -25.77 26.28 23.33
C LEU A 2 -25.85 24.80 22.91
N PHE A 3 -27.05 24.32 22.55
CA PHE A 3 -27.26 22.95 22.07
C PHE A 3 -26.51 22.64 20.77
N LEU A 4 -26.42 23.60 19.85
CA LEU A 4 -25.69 23.47 18.57
C LEU A 4 -24.19 23.35 18.83
N LEU A 5 -23.66 24.17 19.74
CA LEU A 5 -22.27 24.09 20.18
C LEU A 5 -21.93 22.72 20.78
N PHE A 6 -22.83 22.17 21.60
CA PHE A 6 -22.64 20.85 22.22
C PHE A 6 -22.60 19.73 21.17
N PHE A 7 -23.51 19.78 20.18
CA PHE A 7 -23.53 18.83 19.07
C PHE A 7 -22.25 18.89 18.23
N ILE A 8 -21.77 20.09 17.91
CA ILE A 8 -20.52 20.29 17.18
C ILE A 8 -19.33 19.72 17.97
N LEU A 9 -19.26 19.97 19.28
CA LEU A 9 -18.20 19.45 20.14
C LEU A 9 -18.20 17.92 20.21
N CYS A 10 -19.37 17.30 20.40
CA CYS A 10 -19.53 15.84 20.40
C CYS A 10 -19.10 15.24 19.06
N THR A 11 -19.51 15.85 17.94
CA THR A 11 -19.16 15.38 16.60
C THR A 11 -17.66 15.47 16.37
N TYR A 12 -17.04 16.57 16.79
CA TYR A 12 -15.59 16.76 16.69
C TYR A 12 -14.81 15.73 17.54
N LEU A 13 -15.23 15.51 18.80
CA LEU A 13 -14.60 14.52 19.68
C LEU A 13 -14.76 13.09 19.14
N PHE A 14 -15.93 12.77 18.60
CA PHE A 14 -16.18 11.48 17.94
C PHE A 14 -15.30 11.30 16.71
N LEU A 15 -15.20 12.30 15.83
CA LEU A 15 -14.33 12.26 14.66
C LEU A 15 -12.86 12.11 15.06
N LYS A 16 -12.43 12.85 16.08
CA LYS A 16 -11.05 12.77 16.60
C LYS A 16 -10.74 11.39 17.16
N GLY A 17 -11.67 10.79 17.90
CA GLY A 17 -11.55 9.42 18.39
C GLY A 17 -11.51 8.40 17.25
N PHE A 18 -12.41 8.54 16.27
CA PHE A 18 -12.46 7.68 15.09
C PHE A 18 -11.14 7.72 14.31
N VAL A 19 -10.63 8.92 14.02
CA VAL A 19 -9.35 9.09 13.31
C VAL A 19 -8.18 8.53 14.14
N LYS A 20 -8.20 8.65 15.47
CA LYS A 20 -7.11 8.16 16.32
C LYS A 20 -7.05 6.65 16.44
N PHE A 21 -8.17 5.94 16.37
CA PHE A 21 -8.23 4.50 16.61
C PHE A 21 -8.57 3.69 15.36
N ILE A 22 -9.57 4.12 14.60
CA ILE A 22 -10.08 3.37 13.46
C ILE A 22 -9.21 3.58 12.23
N LEU A 23 -8.70 4.80 12.01
CA LEU A 23 -7.78 5.06 10.90
C LEU A 23 -6.49 4.23 10.98
N PRO A 24 -5.74 4.17 12.10
CA PRO A 24 -4.54 3.33 12.17
C PRO A 24 -4.86 1.84 12.07
N LEU A 25 -6.01 1.39 12.58
CA LEU A 25 -6.45 0.01 12.40
C LEU A 25 -6.74 -0.30 10.93
N LEU A 26 -7.40 0.62 10.21
CA LEU A 26 -7.66 0.49 8.78
C LEU A 26 -6.36 0.46 7.97
N LEU A 27 -5.43 1.36 8.29
CA LEU A 27 -4.10 1.38 7.67
C LEU A 27 -3.38 0.07 7.90
N PHE A 28 -3.37 -0.43 9.14
CA PHE A 28 -2.76 -1.72 9.46
C PHE A 28 -3.37 -2.86 8.65
N LEU A 29 -4.70 -2.96 8.61
CA LEU A 29 -5.41 -3.97 7.81
C LEU A 29 -5.10 -3.84 6.31
N PHE A 30 -4.99 -2.61 5.81
CA PHE A 30 -4.64 -2.35 4.42
C PHE A 30 -3.21 -2.81 4.10
N LEU A 31 -2.24 -2.51 4.97
CA LEU A 31 -0.86 -2.99 4.85
C LEU A 31 -0.80 -4.53 4.89
N VAL A 32 -1.51 -5.16 5.83
CA VAL A 32 -1.58 -6.63 5.91
C VAL A 32 -2.17 -7.23 4.63
N LYS A 33 -3.25 -6.65 4.11
CA LYS A 33 -3.89 -7.10 2.88
C LYS A 33 -2.97 -6.92 1.65
N LEU A 34 -2.25 -5.80 1.57
CA LEU A 34 -1.25 -5.58 0.52
C LEU A 34 -0.11 -6.59 0.60
N PHE A 35 0.39 -6.87 1.80
CA PHE A 35 1.48 -7.80 2.01
C PHE A 35 1.07 -9.24 1.63
N LEU A 36 -0.09 -9.69 2.12
CA LEU A 36 -0.63 -11.00 1.76
C LEU A 36 -0.94 -11.10 0.26
N GLY A 37 -1.57 -10.08 -0.32
CA GLY A 37 -1.82 -10.01 -1.77
C GLY A 37 -0.52 -10.07 -2.58
N GLY A 38 0.52 -9.35 -2.14
CA GLY A 38 1.85 -9.39 -2.71
C GLY A 38 2.48 -10.78 -2.63
N LEU A 39 2.35 -11.47 -1.50
CA LEU A 39 2.80 -12.85 -1.35
C LEU A 39 2.09 -13.80 -2.32
N PHE A 40 0.76 -13.65 -2.48
CA PHE A 40 -0.01 -14.46 -3.44
C PHE A 40 0.41 -14.22 -4.90
N LEU A 41 0.89 -13.02 -5.25
CA LEU A 41 1.39 -12.76 -6.59
C LEU A 41 2.61 -13.63 -6.93
N PHE A 42 3.48 -13.95 -5.98
CA PHE A 42 4.62 -14.85 -6.21
C PHE A 42 4.20 -16.29 -6.51
N PHE A 43 3.01 -16.71 -6.10
CA PHE A 43 2.46 -18.03 -6.45
C PHE A 43 1.74 -18.02 -7.81
N ASN A 44 1.60 -16.86 -8.45
CA ASN A 44 1.00 -16.75 -9.77
C ASN A 44 2.07 -16.85 -10.87
N THR A 45 1.95 -17.88 -11.72
CA THR A 45 2.86 -18.14 -12.83
C THR A 45 3.00 -16.94 -13.77
N HIS A 46 1.92 -16.19 -14.05
CA HIS A 46 1.98 -15.02 -14.92
C HIS A 46 2.84 -13.90 -14.33
N PHE A 47 2.71 -13.66 -13.02
CA PHE A 47 3.47 -12.62 -12.33
C PHE A 47 4.97 -12.97 -12.28
N LEU A 48 5.31 -14.22 -11.97
CA LEU A 48 6.70 -14.70 -12.01
C LEU A 48 7.32 -14.55 -13.40
N PHE A 49 6.56 -14.87 -14.45
CA PHE A 49 7.04 -14.71 -15.83
C PHE A 49 7.26 -13.24 -16.19
N THR A 50 6.36 -12.34 -15.80
CA THR A 50 6.56 -10.89 -15.96
C THR A 50 7.81 -10.41 -15.24
N LEU A 51 8.03 -10.87 -14.01
CA LEU A 51 9.21 -10.49 -13.22
C LEU A 51 10.51 -11.01 -13.86
N ALA A 52 10.50 -12.24 -14.40
CA ALA A 52 11.61 -12.81 -15.15
C ALA A 52 11.91 -12.01 -16.45
N ILE A 53 10.88 -11.60 -17.19
CA ILE A 53 11.05 -10.75 -18.38
C ILE A 53 11.71 -9.41 -17.99
N ILE A 54 11.22 -8.76 -16.93
CA ILE A 54 11.79 -7.49 -16.46
C ILE A 54 13.25 -7.67 -16.06
N ALA A 55 13.57 -8.73 -15.30
CA ALA A 55 14.93 -9.05 -14.91
C ALA A 55 15.84 -9.31 -16.13
N PHE A 56 15.33 -9.99 -17.14
CA PHE A 56 16.02 -10.22 -18.41
C PHE A 56 16.34 -8.90 -19.13
N PHE A 57 15.39 -7.98 -19.24
CA PHE A 57 15.64 -6.67 -19.85
C PHE A 57 16.67 -5.85 -19.06
N ILE A 58 16.59 -5.85 -17.73
CA ILE A 58 17.58 -5.15 -16.88
C ILE A 58 18.98 -5.74 -17.10
N TRP A 59 19.09 -7.07 -17.15
CA TRP A 59 20.36 -7.75 -17.41
C TRP A 59 20.88 -7.43 -18.83
N LEU A 60 20.02 -7.45 -19.84
CA LEU A 60 20.36 -7.11 -21.22
C LEU A 60 20.92 -5.69 -21.31
N ILE A 61 20.21 -4.70 -20.74
CA ILE A 61 20.63 -3.29 -20.74
C ILE A 61 22.00 -3.14 -20.06
N ARG A 62 22.20 -3.77 -18.90
CA ARG A 62 23.49 -3.74 -18.20
C ARG A 62 24.62 -4.37 -19.03
N THR A 63 24.35 -5.50 -19.67
CA THR A 63 25.34 -6.23 -20.47
C THR A 63 25.75 -5.40 -21.70
N VAL A 64 24.79 -4.85 -22.43
CA VAL A 64 25.07 -3.97 -23.59
C VAL A 64 25.83 -2.71 -23.16
N SER A 65 25.43 -2.08 -22.05
CA SER A 65 26.16 -0.91 -21.53
C SER A 65 27.59 -1.26 -21.12
N SER A 66 27.86 -2.47 -20.63
CA SER A 66 29.19 -2.91 -20.22
C SER A 66 30.10 -3.25 -21.41
N GLN A 67 29.55 -3.54 -22.59
CA GLN A 67 30.30 -3.85 -23.81
C GLN A 67 30.59 -2.62 -24.67
N ASN A 68 29.84 -1.53 -24.47
CA ASN A 68 30.04 -0.25 -25.16
C ASN A 68 31.01 0.71 -24.45
N TYR A 69 31.68 0.25 -23.39
CA TYR A 69 32.83 0.89 -22.73
C TYR A 69 34.09 0.09 -23.06
#